data_AF-A0A9P5MJS9-F1
#
_entry.id   AF-A0A9P5MJS9-F1
#
_cell.length_a   1.000
_cell.length_b   1.000
_cell.length_c   1.000
_cell.angle_alpha   90.00
_cell.angle_beta   90.00
_cell.angle_gamma   90.00
#
_symmetry.space_group_name_H-M   'P 1'
#
loop_
_entity.id
_entity.type
_entity.pdbx_description
1 polymer ?
#
loop_
_entity_poly.entity_id
_entity_poly.type
_entity_poly.pdbx_seq_one_letter_code
_entity_poly.pdbx_strand_id
1 'polypeptide(L)'
;MKEIIHIRAGRLSNFIGTHYFNTLESYFTSPSPNSSSEDVLHEISFREGIAPDGSETFCPRLLLFDFKPNFGALSTISALYQPSEDNDDDLAPQTWGGTTEQVRQPLTQKHQYQSALDDEIDEASTPAPHDVTNWSDFNRVFHAPRSLHALVAPPGPTDGLPVVQQWEEGVERFKREDIDNEIMESDFRHFVEECDNLQGVESSFDCDTFGSFSVAMMDYIRDEMPKQAILLKNSSNDLRQFCDALQGQDDLRFAELNGAFPLTSYSSAAELQRSVYDFTSPRVPSTDEIFSQWSVVRGLEPPELLSLLEGVEVLSNPLATTTTTKIAYPIPSSYPQFFDPRFVTSSGRFRDPHPELTAPSAPSPRTKSVPLFTAARTTPSTAQPLAARVEFIDRFLAAGADTSILGPGIGRDELVELKEDLIHIIARYSRNADVNGGDEEVFEEYDI
;
A
#
# COMPACT_ATOMS: atom_id res chain seq x y z
N MET A 1 -6.94 -21.60 4.94
CA MET A 1 -6.98 -20.13 5.12
C MET A 1 -6.86 -19.46 3.75
N LYS A 2 -6.68 -18.14 3.66
CA LYS A 2 -6.58 -17.39 2.39
C LYS A 2 -5.42 -16.40 2.48
N GLU A 3 -4.24 -16.93 2.77
CA GLU A 3 -3.07 -16.14 3.13
C GLU A 3 -2.55 -15.31 1.96
N ILE A 4 -2.03 -14.13 2.27
CA ILE A 4 -1.41 -13.20 1.32
C ILE A 4 -0.02 -12.87 1.83
N ILE A 5 0.96 -12.89 0.93
CA ILE A 5 2.31 -12.40 1.21
C ILE A 5 2.39 -10.95 0.73
N HIS A 6 2.90 -10.07 1.58
CA HIS A 6 3.05 -8.65 1.29
C HIS A 6 4.50 -8.34 0.94
N ILE A 7 4.72 -7.51 -0.06
CA ILE A 7 6.03 -7.01 -0.48
C ILE A 7 5.98 -5.50 -0.52
N ARG A 8 6.86 -4.84 0.24
CA ARG A 8 6.94 -3.38 0.31
C ARG A 8 8.37 -2.94 0.01
N ALA A 9 8.54 -2.02 -0.94
CA ALA A 9 9.88 -1.56 -1.32
C ALA A 9 9.94 -0.05 -1.51
N GLY A 10 10.77 0.60 -0.71
CA GLY A 10 10.95 2.05 -0.75
C GLY A 10 10.15 2.80 0.30
N ARG A 11 10.54 4.07 0.47
CA ARG A 11 10.17 4.88 1.62
C ARG A 11 8.66 5.11 1.69
N LEU A 12 8.04 5.64 0.64
CA LEU A 12 6.60 5.93 0.65
C LEU A 12 5.78 4.65 0.82
N SER A 13 6.14 3.59 0.11
CA SER A 13 5.51 2.27 0.26
C SER A 13 5.58 1.75 1.70
N ASN A 14 6.73 1.89 2.37
CA ASN A 14 6.91 1.46 3.75
C ASN A 14 6.14 2.32 4.74
N PHE A 15 6.03 3.64 4.54
CA PHE A 15 5.14 4.49 5.35
C PHE A 15 3.68 4.04 5.25
N ILE A 16 3.20 3.76 4.04
CA ILE A 16 1.84 3.24 3.81
C ILE A 16 1.68 1.86 4.44
N GLY A 17 2.66 0.97 4.25
CA GLY A 17 2.68 -0.39 4.79
C GLY A 17 2.63 -0.42 6.31
N THR A 18 3.42 0.42 6.99
CA THR A 18 3.40 0.51 8.45
C THR A 18 2.02 0.94 8.96
N HIS A 19 1.38 1.93 8.34
CA HIS A 19 0.01 2.32 8.69
C HIS A 19 -0.97 1.16 8.49
N TYR A 20 -0.88 0.46 7.36
CA TYR A 20 -1.70 -0.72 7.06
C TYR A 20 -1.59 -1.80 8.14
N PHE A 21 -0.38 -2.23 8.50
CA PHE A 21 -0.19 -3.28 9.50
C PHE A 21 -0.53 -2.83 10.92
N ASN A 22 -0.27 -1.56 11.27
CA ASN A 22 -0.71 -0.99 12.54
C ASN A 22 -2.25 -1.01 12.67
N THR A 23 -2.97 -0.70 11.59
CA THR A 23 -4.43 -0.82 11.56
C THR A 23 -4.87 -2.27 11.71
N LEU A 24 -4.22 -3.21 11.03
CA LEU A 24 -4.56 -4.62 11.18
C LEU A 24 -4.32 -5.16 12.60
N GLU A 25 -3.21 -4.78 13.23
CA GLU A 25 -2.91 -5.13 14.62
C GLU A 25 -3.97 -4.59 15.59
N SER A 26 -4.48 -3.39 15.36
CA SER A 26 -5.54 -2.82 16.21
C SER A 26 -6.87 -3.60 16.19
N TYR A 27 -7.07 -4.50 15.21
CA TYR A 27 -8.21 -5.41 15.22
C TYR A 27 -8.03 -6.59 16.18
N PHE A 28 -6.82 -6.90 16.65
CA PHE A 28 -6.57 -8.04 17.56
C PHE A 28 -7.21 -7.83 18.92
N THR A 29 -7.28 -6.56 19.36
CA THR A 29 -7.66 -6.19 20.73
C THR A 29 -9.06 -5.59 20.83
N SER A 30 -9.83 -5.49 19.74
CA SER A 30 -11.17 -4.87 19.74
C SER A 30 -12.14 -5.65 20.65
N PRO A 31 -12.42 -5.19 21.88
CA PRO A 31 -13.27 -5.89 22.83
C PRO A 31 -14.68 -5.34 22.64
N SER A 32 -15.26 -5.55 21.47
CA SER A 32 -16.67 -5.22 21.26
C SER A 32 -17.49 -6.42 21.73
N PRO A 33 -18.43 -6.26 22.69
CA PRO A 33 -19.31 -7.35 23.12
C PRO A 33 -20.21 -7.89 22.00
N ASN A 34 -20.21 -7.25 20.83
CA ASN A 34 -20.97 -7.63 19.63
C ASN A 34 -20.09 -7.95 18.41
N SER A 35 -18.75 -7.97 18.54
CA SER A 35 -17.86 -8.33 17.42
C SER A 35 -17.54 -9.81 17.53
N SER A 36 -18.10 -10.61 16.64
CA SER A 36 -17.54 -11.92 16.36
C SER A 36 -16.12 -11.72 15.83
N SER A 37 -15.16 -12.51 16.32
CA SER A 37 -13.80 -12.63 15.79
C SER A 37 -13.73 -13.06 14.32
N GLU A 38 -14.88 -13.22 13.67
CA GLU A 38 -15.05 -13.65 12.28
C GLU A 38 -15.04 -12.50 11.26
N ASP A 39 -15.20 -11.24 11.69
CA ASP A 39 -15.38 -10.10 10.76
C ASP A 39 -14.05 -9.64 10.11
N VAL A 40 -12.91 -9.82 10.80
CA VAL A 40 -11.56 -9.52 10.28
C VAL A 40 -10.62 -10.69 10.60
N LEU A 41 -10.25 -11.43 9.57
CA LEU A 41 -9.37 -12.59 9.67
C LEU A 41 -7.90 -12.14 9.59
N HIS A 42 -7.26 -11.97 10.75
CA HIS A 42 -5.86 -11.55 10.84
C HIS A 42 -4.89 -12.59 10.26
N GLU A 43 -5.23 -13.88 10.32
CA GLU A 43 -4.46 -15.00 9.78
C GLU A 43 -4.13 -14.85 8.27
N ILE A 44 -4.92 -14.05 7.53
CA ILE A 44 -4.66 -13.77 6.11
C ILE A 44 -3.29 -13.09 5.94
N SER A 45 -3.00 -12.08 6.76
CA SER A 45 -1.79 -11.26 6.65
C SER A 45 -0.75 -11.54 7.73
N PHE A 46 -1.14 -12.13 8.86
CA PHE A 46 -0.27 -12.42 10.00
C PHE A 46 -0.07 -13.91 10.21
N ARG A 47 1.16 -14.27 10.58
CA ARG A 47 1.53 -15.58 11.09
C ARG A 47 1.73 -15.51 12.61
N GLU A 48 1.39 -16.59 13.29
CA GLU A 48 1.75 -16.79 14.68
C GLU A 48 3.23 -17.17 14.79
N GLY A 49 3.86 -16.70 15.86
CA GLY A 49 5.22 -17.01 16.24
C GLY A 49 5.35 -17.00 17.76
N ILE A 50 6.51 -17.41 18.23
CA ILE A 50 6.84 -17.37 19.65
C ILE A 50 8.00 -16.40 19.81
N ALA A 51 7.81 -15.37 20.63
CA ALA A 51 8.87 -14.44 20.98
C ALA A 51 9.91 -15.12 21.89
N PRO A 52 11.14 -14.58 22.02
CA PRO A 52 12.19 -15.17 22.86
C PRO A 52 11.80 -15.36 24.34
N ASP A 53 10.85 -14.57 24.84
CA ASP A 53 10.29 -14.67 26.19
C ASP A 53 9.21 -15.76 26.34
N GLY A 54 8.88 -16.47 25.25
CA GLY A 54 7.87 -17.52 25.20
C GLY A 54 6.44 -17.02 24.98
N SER A 55 6.23 -15.72 24.81
CA SER A 55 4.91 -15.17 24.48
C SER A 55 4.54 -15.41 23.01
N GLU A 56 3.24 -15.55 22.74
CA GLU A 56 2.72 -15.58 21.37
C GLU A 56 2.89 -14.20 20.75
N THR A 57 3.51 -14.16 19.56
CA THR A 57 3.67 -12.94 18.77
C THR A 57 3.08 -13.15 17.40
N PHE A 58 2.52 -12.10 16.83
CA PHE A 58 1.97 -12.11 15.48
C PHE A 58 2.84 -11.25 14.60
N CYS A 59 3.44 -11.86 13.57
CA CYS A 59 4.26 -11.16 12.60
C CYS A 59 3.55 -11.12 11.25
N PRO A 60 3.59 -10.00 10.52
CA PRO A 60 3.12 -9.97 9.13
C PRO A 60 3.90 -10.96 8.24
N ARG A 61 3.21 -11.56 7.26
CA ARG A 61 3.85 -12.23 6.11
C ARG A 61 4.33 -11.17 5.13
N LEU A 62 5.46 -10.55 5.46
CA LEU A 62 5.96 -9.35 4.81
C LEU A 62 7.43 -9.51 4.44
N LEU A 63 7.78 -9.11 3.21
CA LEU A 63 9.14 -8.74 2.81
C LEU A 63 9.18 -7.22 2.63
N LEU A 64 10.03 -6.54 3.41
CA LEU A 64 10.17 -5.10 3.44
C LEU A 64 11.58 -4.71 3.03
N PHE A 65 11.69 -3.92 1.98
CA PHE A 65 12.92 -3.42 1.41
C PHE A 65 12.99 -1.90 1.56
N ASP A 66 14.12 -1.41 2.05
CA ASP A 66 14.41 0.02 2.06
C ASP A 66 15.92 0.24 2.10
N PHE A 67 16.35 1.49 1.91
CA PHE A 67 17.73 1.84 2.19
C PHE A 67 17.98 1.91 3.70
N LYS A 68 19.15 1.43 4.14
CA LYS A 68 19.57 1.39 5.56
C LYS A 68 19.20 2.65 6.37
N PRO A 69 19.40 3.90 5.89
CA PRO A 69 19.05 5.10 6.64
C PRO A 69 17.55 5.24 6.96
N ASN A 70 16.67 4.68 6.11
CA ASN A 70 15.21 4.80 6.26
C ASN A 70 14.63 3.85 7.32
N PHE A 71 15.41 2.88 7.81
CA PHE A 71 15.01 1.99 8.91
C PHE A 71 15.05 2.67 10.29
N GLY A 72 15.57 3.90 10.38
CA GLY A 72 15.61 4.66 11.63
C GLY A 72 16.23 3.87 12.79
N ALA A 73 15.56 3.85 13.94
CA ALA A 73 16.02 3.09 15.10
C ALA A 73 15.92 1.56 14.89
N LEU A 74 15.04 1.06 14.02
CA LEU A 74 14.93 -0.38 13.70
C LEU A 74 16.16 -0.93 12.99
N SER A 75 16.97 -0.08 12.35
CA SER A 75 18.29 -0.48 11.80
C SER A 75 19.22 -1.08 12.88
N THR A 76 18.95 -0.77 14.14
CA THR A 76 19.69 -1.24 15.32
C THR A 76 18.95 -2.29 16.13
N ILE A 77 17.64 -2.42 15.92
CA ILE A 77 16.72 -3.13 16.81
C ILE A 77 16.00 -4.17 15.96
N SER A 78 16.66 -5.29 15.71
CA SER A 78 15.92 -6.54 15.51
C SER A 78 15.29 -6.86 16.86
N ALA A 79 14.08 -6.36 17.13
CA ALA A 79 13.45 -6.42 18.45
C ALA A 79 13.24 -7.84 18.98
N LEU A 80 13.30 -8.86 18.11
CA LEU A 80 13.22 -10.28 18.47
C LEU A 80 14.61 -10.92 18.70
N TYR A 81 15.68 -10.27 18.26
CA TYR A 81 17.04 -10.76 18.42
C TYR A 81 17.91 -9.55 18.74
N GLN A 82 18.12 -9.30 20.03
CA GLN A 82 19.29 -8.54 20.45
C GLN A 82 20.46 -9.07 19.62
N PRO A 83 21.21 -8.21 18.88
CA PRO A 83 22.48 -8.67 18.36
C PRO A 83 23.20 -9.22 19.58
N SER A 84 23.50 -10.52 19.56
CA SER A 84 24.30 -11.13 20.61
C SER A 84 25.50 -10.21 20.80
N GLU A 85 25.71 -9.74 22.03
CA GLU A 85 26.95 -9.05 22.42
C GLU A 85 28.18 -9.95 22.14
N ASP A 86 27.98 -11.19 21.68
CA ASP A 86 28.99 -12.16 21.25
C ASP A 86 29.46 -12.04 19.78
N ASN A 87 28.97 -11.07 18.99
CA ASN A 87 29.59 -10.75 17.68
C ASN A 87 30.59 -9.57 17.77
N ASP A 88 31.22 -9.39 18.94
CA ASP A 88 32.42 -8.57 19.09
C ASP A 88 33.69 -9.25 18.50
N ASP A 89 33.54 -10.41 17.86
CA ASP A 89 34.61 -11.18 17.22
C ASP A 89 34.48 -11.23 15.68
N ASP A 90 34.06 -10.13 15.04
CA ASP A 90 34.42 -9.84 13.64
C ASP A 90 35.93 -9.52 13.55
N LEU A 91 36.76 -10.48 13.94
CA LEU A 91 38.14 -10.63 13.52
C LEU A 91 38.13 -11.01 12.03
N ALA A 92 37.76 -10.05 11.17
CA ALA A 92 38.23 -10.09 9.80
C ALA A 92 39.76 -10.24 9.89
N PRO A 93 40.39 -11.30 9.34
CA PRO A 93 41.84 -11.40 9.34
C PRO A 93 42.35 -10.12 8.67
N GLN A 94 43.13 -9.33 9.41
CA GLN A 94 43.78 -8.12 8.92
C GLN A 94 44.70 -8.49 7.76
N THR A 95 44.11 -8.58 6.57
CA THR A 95 44.81 -8.93 5.33
C THR A 95 45.46 -7.67 4.72
N TRP A 96 45.22 -6.50 5.33
CA TRP A 96 45.72 -5.21 4.88
C TRP A 96 46.41 -4.47 6.03
N GLY A 97 47.72 -4.22 5.90
CA GLY A 97 48.57 -3.59 6.93
C GLY A 97 48.52 -2.05 6.97
N GLY A 98 47.43 -1.45 6.50
CA GLY A 98 47.21 -0.01 6.54
C GLY A 98 46.53 0.42 7.85
N THR A 99 46.76 1.66 8.28
CA THR A 99 46.04 2.25 9.42
C THR A 99 44.59 2.49 9.02
N THR A 100 43.65 1.68 9.51
CA THR A 100 42.21 1.87 9.29
C THR A 100 41.64 2.64 10.48
N GLU A 101 41.15 3.86 10.25
CA GLU A 101 40.30 4.56 11.22
C GLU A 101 38.84 4.12 10.99
N GLN A 102 38.31 3.32 11.92
CA GLN A 102 36.92 2.89 11.87
C GLN A 102 36.03 3.98 12.48
N VAL A 103 35.32 4.72 11.62
CA VAL A 103 34.32 5.71 12.06
C VAL A 103 32.97 5.02 12.20
N ARG A 104 32.56 4.74 13.45
CA ARG A 104 31.22 4.19 13.75
C ARG A 104 30.19 5.32 13.70
N GLN A 105 29.12 5.15 12.92
CA GLN A 105 28.00 6.09 12.93
C GLN A 105 27.30 6.08 14.30
N PRO A 106 26.83 7.24 14.79
CA PRO A 106 26.09 7.31 16.04
C PRO A 106 24.78 6.50 15.91
N LEU A 107 24.39 5.86 17.01
CA LEU A 107 23.14 5.10 17.08
C LEU A 107 21.94 6.02 16.83
N THR A 108 21.04 5.61 15.94
CA THR A 108 19.80 6.35 15.69
C THR A 108 18.93 6.31 16.94
N GLN A 109 18.59 7.49 17.48
CA GLN A 109 17.76 7.61 18.68
C GLN A 109 16.34 7.10 18.39
N LYS A 110 15.78 6.28 19.30
CA LYS A 110 14.37 5.88 19.25
C LYS A 110 13.47 7.12 19.31
N HIS A 111 12.46 7.17 18.44
CA HIS A 111 11.44 8.20 18.47
C HIS A 111 10.64 8.13 19.79
N GLN A 112 10.16 9.26 20.31
CA GLN A 112 9.43 9.32 21.58
C GLN A 112 8.22 8.39 21.62
N TYR A 113 7.52 8.24 20.49
CA TYR A 113 6.42 7.30 20.35
C TYR A 113 6.84 5.84 20.61
N GLN A 114 7.98 5.41 20.06
CA GLN A 114 8.51 4.06 20.26
C GLN A 114 8.88 3.83 21.73
N SER A 115 9.49 4.82 22.38
CA SER A 115 9.77 4.74 23.83
C SER A 115 8.48 4.65 24.66
N ALA A 116 7.43 5.38 24.29
CA ALA A 116 6.15 5.30 24.98
C ALA A 116 5.44 3.95 24.77
N LEU A 117 5.61 3.32 23.59
CA LEU A 117 5.13 1.96 23.34
C LEU A 117 5.86 0.94 24.21
N ASP A 118 7.19 1.05 24.33
CA ASP A 118 8.01 0.18 25.19
C ASP A 118 7.57 0.26 26.67
N ASP A 119 7.13 1.44 27.12
CA ASP A 119 6.63 1.69 28.47
C ASP A 119 5.12 1.37 28.65
N GLU A 120 4.46 0.80 27.64
CA GLU A 120 3.02 0.50 27.60
C GLU A 120 2.10 1.75 27.80
N ILE A 121 2.58 2.93 27.41
CA ILE A 121 1.85 4.23 27.51
C ILE A 121 1.18 4.56 26.16
N ASP A 122 0.35 3.63 25.67
CA ASP A 122 -0.12 3.56 24.28
C ASP A 122 -1.05 4.75 23.86
N GLU A 123 -1.72 5.41 24.82
CA GLU A 123 -2.71 6.47 24.53
C GLU A 123 -2.17 7.91 24.64
N ALA A 124 -0.99 8.15 25.23
CA ALA A 124 -0.56 9.51 25.60
C ALA A 124 0.34 10.21 24.58
N SER A 125 0.97 9.48 23.65
CA SER A 125 1.83 10.08 22.62
C SER A 125 1.33 9.66 21.23
N THR A 126 0.83 10.61 20.46
CA THR A 126 0.63 10.46 19.02
C THR A 126 1.82 11.14 18.36
N PRO A 127 2.52 10.50 17.41
CA PRO A 127 3.63 11.16 16.75
C PRO A 127 3.09 12.35 15.94
N ALA A 128 3.65 13.54 16.17
CA ALA A 128 3.29 14.69 15.35
C ALA A 128 3.89 14.50 13.95
N PRO A 129 3.19 14.87 12.86
CA PRO A 129 3.69 14.64 11.49
C PRO A 129 5.09 15.19 11.21
N HIS A 130 5.47 16.28 11.87
CA HIS A 130 6.78 16.92 11.69
C HIS A 130 7.92 16.26 12.48
N ASP A 131 7.58 15.42 13.46
CA ASP A 131 8.56 14.69 14.29
C ASP A 131 8.91 13.33 13.68
N VAL A 132 8.08 12.81 12.78
CA VAL A 132 8.28 11.52 12.11
C VAL A 132 9.27 11.67 10.96
N THR A 133 10.36 10.91 11.04
CA THR A 133 11.42 10.90 10.03
C THR A 133 11.47 9.60 9.25
N ASN A 134 11.09 8.48 9.86
CA ASN A 134 11.15 7.15 9.28
C ASN A 134 9.83 6.42 9.50
N TRP A 135 9.51 5.47 8.63
CA TRP A 135 8.33 4.62 8.79
C TRP A 135 8.40 3.79 10.08
N SER A 136 9.61 3.52 10.58
CA SER A 136 9.86 2.83 11.84
C SER A 136 9.41 3.62 13.08
N ASP A 137 9.30 4.95 12.98
CA ASP A 137 9.08 5.81 14.15
C ASP A 137 7.69 5.63 14.78
N PHE A 138 6.75 5.08 14.00
CA PHE A 138 5.37 4.80 14.41
C PHE A 138 4.95 3.34 14.19
N ASN A 139 5.90 2.44 13.95
CA ASN A 139 5.64 1.00 13.80
C ASN A 139 5.17 0.38 15.13
N ARG A 140 4.09 -0.40 15.11
CA ARG A 140 3.57 -1.14 16.28
C ARG A 140 3.78 -2.64 16.18
N VAL A 141 3.92 -3.18 14.96
CA VAL A 141 3.98 -4.63 14.73
C VAL A 141 5.40 -5.18 14.85
N PHE A 142 5.52 -6.42 15.32
CA PHE A 142 6.77 -7.14 15.28
C PHE A 142 7.00 -7.73 13.88
N HIS A 143 8.21 -7.58 13.36
CA HIS A 143 8.63 -8.15 12.08
C HIS A 143 9.42 -9.42 12.30
N ALA A 144 9.25 -10.42 11.43
CA ALA A 144 10.13 -11.59 11.46
C ALA A 144 11.54 -11.17 11.01
N PRO A 145 12.62 -11.84 11.45
CA PRO A 145 13.98 -11.49 11.03
C PRO A 145 14.16 -11.49 9.51
N ARG A 146 13.54 -12.46 8.83
CA ARG A 146 13.50 -12.59 7.36
C ARG A 146 12.62 -11.57 6.64
N SER A 147 11.93 -10.68 7.37
CA SER A 147 11.06 -9.67 6.77
C SER A 147 11.80 -8.39 6.40
N LEU A 148 12.96 -8.11 7.00
CA LEU A 148 13.60 -6.80 6.93
C LEU A 148 14.88 -6.85 6.10
N HIS A 149 14.86 -6.23 4.92
CA HIS A 149 15.99 -6.19 3.99
C HIS A 149 16.52 -4.77 3.85
N ALA A 150 17.54 -4.45 4.63
CA ALA A 150 18.16 -3.12 4.67
C ALA A 150 19.26 -2.98 3.61
N LEU A 151 18.92 -2.39 2.46
CA LEU A 151 19.80 -2.25 1.31
C LEU A 151 20.77 -1.08 1.46
N VAL A 152 21.95 -1.21 0.84
CA VAL A 152 22.90 -0.09 0.75
C VAL A 152 22.35 0.95 -0.24
N ALA A 153 22.19 2.20 0.20
CA ALA A 153 21.76 3.27 -0.68
C ALA A 153 22.74 3.42 -1.87
N PRO A 154 22.25 3.62 -3.11
CA PRO A 154 23.14 4.05 -4.19
C PRO A 154 23.87 5.34 -3.78
N PRO A 155 25.08 5.58 -4.31
CA PRO A 155 25.71 6.88 -4.18
C PRO A 155 24.77 7.93 -4.79
N GLY A 156 24.23 8.80 -3.93
CA GLY A 156 23.31 9.85 -4.38
C GLY A 156 24.03 10.92 -5.19
N PRO A 157 23.30 11.71 -6.00
CA PRO A 157 23.85 12.92 -6.57
C PRO A 157 24.33 13.83 -5.44
N THR A 158 25.52 14.42 -5.59
CA THR A 158 26.18 15.27 -4.57
C THR A 158 25.37 16.54 -4.25
N ASP A 159 24.34 16.83 -5.04
CA ASP A 159 23.62 18.11 -5.10
C ASP A 159 22.19 18.07 -4.51
N GLY A 160 21.84 17.05 -3.73
CA GLY A 160 20.55 16.99 -3.02
C GLY A 160 19.33 16.77 -3.91
N LEU A 161 19.53 16.31 -5.15
CA LEU A 161 18.44 15.84 -6.02
C LEU A 161 17.91 14.49 -5.53
N PRO A 162 16.61 14.17 -5.77
CA PRO A 162 16.07 12.84 -5.51
C PRO A 162 16.91 11.79 -6.24
N VAL A 163 17.24 10.69 -5.56
CA VAL A 163 17.85 9.54 -6.21
C VAL A 163 16.81 8.93 -7.13
N VAL A 164 16.96 9.12 -8.43
CA VAL A 164 16.24 8.33 -9.44
C VAL A 164 17.14 7.17 -9.81
N GLN A 165 16.67 5.95 -9.56
CA GLN A 165 17.41 4.74 -9.89
C GLN A 165 17.29 4.48 -11.40
N GLN A 166 18.43 4.25 -12.06
CA GLN A 166 18.42 3.75 -13.44
C GLN A 166 17.86 2.32 -13.47
N TRP A 167 17.13 2.00 -14.54
CA TRP A 167 16.39 0.73 -14.62
C TRP A 167 17.30 -0.48 -14.37
N GLU A 168 18.41 -0.58 -15.10
CA GLU A 168 19.33 -1.71 -15.03
C GLU A 168 20.05 -1.80 -13.68
N GLU A 169 20.33 -0.65 -13.05
CA GLU A 169 20.93 -0.64 -11.71
C GLU A 169 20.02 -1.31 -10.68
N GLY A 170 18.72 -1.04 -10.74
CA GLY A 170 17.75 -1.68 -9.85
C GLY A 170 17.57 -3.18 -10.12
N VAL A 171 17.56 -3.59 -11.39
CA VAL A 171 17.52 -5.01 -11.77
C VAL A 171 18.75 -5.76 -11.25
N GLU A 172 19.96 -5.23 -11.50
CA GLU A 172 21.20 -5.87 -11.06
C GLU A 172 21.37 -5.83 -9.54
N ARG A 173 20.85 -4.79 -8.89
CA ARG A 173 20.77 -4.72 -7.43
C ARG A 173 19.92 -5.85 -6.88
N PHE A 174 18.71 -6.08 -7.40
CA PHE A 174 17.87 -7.20 -6.96
C PHE A 174 18.61 -8.53 -7.10
N LYS A 175 19.17 -8.82 -8.29
CA LYS A 175 19.90 -10.07 -8.53
C LYS A 175 21.05 -10.27 -7.55
N ARG A 176 21.82 -9.21 -7.25
CA ARG A 176 22.92 -9.28 -6.28
C ARG A 176 22.39 -9.58 -4.88
N GLU A 177 21.39 -8.83 -4.43
CA GLU A 177 20.82 -8.99 -3.10
C GLU A 177 20.18 -10.37 -2.92
N ASP A 178 19.58 -10.93 -3.98
CA ASP A 178 19.02 -12.28 -3.98
C ASP A 178 20.11 -13.36 -3.90
N ILE A 179 21.21 -13.20 -4.64
CA ILE A 179 22.36 -14.12 -4.55
C ILE A 179 23.01 -14.06 -3.15
N ASP A 180 23.18 -12.85 -2.61
CA ASP A 180 23.93 -12.64 -1.37
C ASP A 180 23.12 -13.02 -0.12
N ASN A 181 21.80 -12.83 -0.14
CA ASN A 181 20.92 -13.04 1.02
C ASN A 181 19.86 -14.14 0.82
N GLU A 182 19.84 -14.81 -0.33
CA GLU A 182 18.87 -15.86 -0.66
C GLU A 182 17.40 -15.40 -0.49
N ILE A 183 17.08 -14.18 -0.90
CA ILE A 183 15.76 -13.55 -0.68
C ILE A 183 14.63 -14.44 -1.20
N MET A 184 14.78 -14.96 -2.42
CA MET A 184 13.75 -15.75 -3.06
C MET A 184 13.74 -17.21 -2.59
N GLU A 185 14.92 -17.85 -2.54
CA GLU A 185 15.05 -19.28 -2.19
C GLU A 185 14.91 -19.56 -0.68
N SER A 186 15.22 -18.58 0.17
CA SER A 186 14.97 -18.65 1.61
C SER A 186 13.74 -17.82 1.96
N ASP A 187 13.85 -16.50 2.02
CA ASP A 187 12.91 -15.71 2.83
C ASP A 187 11.48 -15.70 2.28
N PHE A 188 11.34 -15.50 0.97
CA PHE A 188 10.06 -15.64 0.27
C PHE A 188 9.54 -17.07 0.33
N ARG A 189 10.38 -18.06 0.03
CA ARG A 189 10.01 -19.48 0.03
C ARG A 189 9.49 -19.94 1.40
N HIS A 190 10.11 -19.53 2.50
CA HIS A 190 9.62 -19.84 3.84
C HIS A 190 8.22 -19.29 4.07
N PHE A 191 7.91 -18.06 3.63
CA PHE A 191 6.55 -17.53 3.74
C PHE A 191 5.55 -18.31 2.89
N VAL A 192 5.95 -18.77 1.70
CA VAL A 192 5.10 -19.62 0.86
C VAL A 192 4.83 -20.96 1.53
N GLU A 193 5.86 -21.60 2.09
CA GLU A 193 5.76 -22.92 2.75
C GLU A 193 4.98 -22.86 4.08
N GLU A 194 4.97 -21.71 4.75
CA GLU A 194 4.18 -21.45 5.96
C GLU A 194 2.68 -21.17 5.67
N CYS A 195 2.30 -20.97 4.41
CA CYS A 195 0.90 -20.74 4.04
C CYS A 195 0.17 -22.07 3.76
N ASP A 196 -0.98 -22.28 4.40
CA ASP A 196 -1.84 -23.44 4.09
C ASP A 196 -2.48 -23.31 2.71
N ASN A 197 -2.85 -22.08 2.32
CA ASN A 197 -3.49 -21.80 1.04
C ASN A 197 -3.21 -20.36 0.55
N LEU A 198 -1.98 -20.16 0.07
CA LEU A 198 -1.51 -18.90 -0.51
C LEU A 198 -2.43 -18.45 -1.66
N GLN A 199 -3.00 -17.26 -1.53
CA GLN A 199 -3.87 -16.63 -2.53
C GLN A 199 -3.09 -15.82 -3.57
N GLY A 200 -1.95 -15.27 -3.16
CA GLY A 200 -1.12 -14.44 -4.00
C GLY A 200 -0.24 -13.48 -3.21
N VAL A 201 0.36 -12.56 -3.95
CA VAL A 201 1.29 -11.56 -3.44
C VAL A 201 0.69 -10.17 -3.66
N GLU A 202 0.69 -9.35 -2.61
CA GLU A 202 0.39 -7.92 -2.69
C GLU A 202 1.70 -7.13 -2.67
N SER A 203 1.99 -6.38 -3.72
CA SER A 203 3.21 -5.59 -3.83
C SER A 203 2.92 -4.10 -3.94
N SER A 204 3.67 -3.29 -3.20
CA SER A 204 3.70 -1.85 -3.32
C SER A 204 5.15 -1.39 -3.30
N PHE A 205 5.50 -0.44 -4.16
CA PHE A 205 6.86 0.07 -4.23
C PHE A 205 6.94 1.48 -4.80
N ASP A 206 8.01 2.19 -4.43
CA ASP A 206 8.32 3.53 -4.94
C ASP A 206 8.94 3.38 -6.33
N CYS A 207 8.19 3.70 -7.40
CA CYS A 207 8.64 3.49 -8.78
C CYS A 207 10.01 4.12 -9.08
N ASP A 208 10.29 5.32 -8.56
CA ASP A 208 11.52 6.06 -8.86
C ASP A 208 12.79 5.45 -8.25
N THR A 209 12.67 4.69 -7.16
CA THR A 209 13.82 4.17 -6.39
C THR A 209 13.90 2.64 -6.32
N PHE A 210 12.75 1.96 -6.41
CA PHE A 210 12.63 0.52 -6.32
C PHE A 210 11.82 -0.08 -7.48
N GLY A 211 11.37 0.71 -8.46
CA GLY A 211 10.53 0.21 -9.56
C GLY A 211 11.15 -0.98 -10.31
N SER A 212 12.37 -0.83 -10.81
CA SER A 212 13.04 -1.90 -11.56
C SER A 212 13.53 -3.05 -10.67
N PHE A 213 13.93 -2.76 -9.42
CA PHE A 213 14.20 -3.78 -8.40
C PHE A 213 12.97 -4.67 -8.17
N SER A 214 11.81 -4.06 -7.94
CA SER A 214 10.56 -4.76 -7.67
C SER A 214 10.04 -5.51 -8.89
N VAL A 215 10.16 -4.95 -10.10
CA VAL A 215 9.79 -5.66 -11.34
C VAL A 215 10.66 -6.91 -11.54
N ALA A 216 11.98 -6.81 -11.34
CA ALA A 216 12.87 -7.97 -11.45
C ALA A 216 12.51 -9.08 -10.44
N MET A 217 12.17 -8.71 -9.21
CA MET A 217 11.67 -9.63 -8.20
C MET A 217 10.33 -10.26 -8.60
N MET A 218 9.40 -9.46 -9.12
CA MET A 218 8.09 -9.94 -9.57
C MET A 218 8.19 -10.90 -10.76
N ASP A 219 9.15 -10.73 -11.65
CA ASP A 219 9.43 -11.68 -12.72
C ASP A 219 9.92 -13.03 -12.16
N TYR A 220 10.80 -13.01 -11.15
CA TYR A 220 11.20 -14.24 -10.44
C TYR A 220 10.00 -14.93 -9.78
N ILE A 221 9.17 -14.16 -9.05
CA ILE A 221 7.96 -14.69 -8.41
C ILE A 221 7.01 -15.30 -9.45
N ARG A 222 6.86 -14.68 -10.62
CA ARG A 222 6.02 -15.20 -11.71
C ARG A 222 6.54 -16.53 -12.24
N ASP A 223 7.86 -16.67 -12.39
CA ASP A 223 8.49 -17.88 -12.90
C ASP A 223 8.42 -19.05 -11.91
N GLU A 224 8.52 -18.77 -10.60
CA GLU A 224 8.38 -19.76 -9.53
C GLU A 224 6.93 -20.10 -9.19
N MET A 225 6.01 -19.14 -9.33
CA MET A 225 4.58 -19.32 -9.04
C MET A 225 3.67 -19.22 -10.28
N PRO A 226 3.94 -19.94 -11.40
CA PRO A 226 3.20 -19.76 -12.65
C PRO A 226 1.77 -20.33 -12.60
N LYS A 227 1.34 -20.92 -11.47
CA LYS A 227 0.10 -21.72 -11.35
C LYS A 227 -0.72 -21.56 -10.07
N GLN A 228 -0.51 -20.53 -9.25
CA GLN A 228 -1.42 -20.29 -8.12
C GLN A 228 -2.72 -19.61 -8.57
N ALA A 229 -3.51 -20.39 -9.29
CA ALA A 229 -4.95 -20.22 -9.42
C ALA A 229 -5.54 -21.64 -9.38
N ILE A 230 -5.71 -22.21 -8.18
CA ILE A 230 -6.40 -23.50 -8.03
C ILE A 230 -7.58 -23.33 -7.07
N LEU A 231 -8.75 -23.41 -7.72
CA LEU A 231 -10.12 -23.33 -7.25
C LEU A 231 -10.42 -24.28 -6.08
N LEU A 232 -11.19 -23.85 -5.08
CA LEU A 232 -12.17 -24.71 -4.39
C LEU A 232 -13.32 -23.95 -3.70
N LYS A 233 -14.53 -24.44 -3.98
CA LYS A 233 -15.85 -24.06 -3.44
C LYS A 233 -15.89 -24.11 -1.91
N ASN A 234 -16.13 -22.97 -1.27
CA ASN A 234 -17.32 -22.69 -0.45
C ASN A 234 -17.14 -21.33 0.24
N SER A 235 -17.99 -20.38 -0.11
CA SER A 235 -18.26 -19.09 0.56
C SER A 235 -17.06 -18.34 1.17
N SER A 236 -16.46 -17.48 0.35
CA SER A 236 -15.98 -16.11 0.68
C SER A 236 -15.25 -15.60 -0.57
N ASN A 237 -15.27 -14.30 -0.83
CA ASN A 237 -14.54 -13.70 -1.95
C ASN A 237 -13.03 -14.00 -1.81
N ASP A 238 -12.35 -14.42 -2.87
CA ASP A 238 -10.89 -14.60 -2.92
C ASP A 238 -10.22 -13.54 -3.79
N LEU A 239 -8.89 -13.43 -3.73
CA LEU A 239 -8.15 -12.41 -4.47
C LEU A 239 -8.35 -12.54 -5.98
N ARG A 240 -8.50 -13.78 -6.48
CA ARG A 240 -8.76 -14.05 -7.88
C ARG A 240 -10.14 -13.56 -8.31
N GLN A 241 -11.19 -13.77 -7.52
CA GLN A 241 -12.53 -13.23 -7.77
C GLN A 241 -12.54 -11.71 -7.76
N PHE A 242 -11.78 -11.08 -6.85
CA PHE A 242 -11.60 -9.63 -6.85
C PHE A 242 -10.97 -9.14 -8.15
N CYS A 243 -9.89 -9.79 -8.62
CA CYS A 243 -9.25 -9.46 -9.89
C CYS A 243 -10.17 -9.73 -11.10
N ASP A 244 -10.80 -10.91 -11.16
CA ASP A 244 -11.70 -11.32 -12.25
C ASP A 244 -12.89 -10.36 -12.36
N ALA A 245 -13.45 -9.92 -11.22
CA ALA A 245 -14.55 -8.97 -11.18
C ALA A 245 -14.17 -7.60 -11.74
N LEU A 246 -12.94 -7.13 -11.45
CA LEU A 246 -12.44 -5.85 -11.95
C LEU A 246 -11.96 -5.92 -13.41
N GLN A 247 -11.39 -7.04 -13.83
CA GLN A 247 -10.92 -7.25 -15.20
C GLN A 247 -12.07 -7.28 -16.21
N GLY A 248 -13.25 -7.75 -15.79
CA GLY A 248 -14.41 -7.86 -16.66
C GLY A 248 -14.16 -8.76 -17.86
N GLN A 249 -14.78 -8.47 -19.01
CA GLN A 249 -14.62 -9.26 -20.23
C GLN A 249 -13.42 -8.82 -21.10
N ASP A 250 -12.89 -7.62 -20.90
CA ASP A 250 -11.92 -6.98 -21.79
C ASP A 250 -10.45 -7.06 -21.30
N ASP A 251 -10.15 -7.91 -20.30
CA ASP A 251 -8.82 -8.04 -19.69
C ASP A 251 -8.30 -6.66 -19.21
N LEU A 252 -9.12 -5.95 -18.43
CA LEU A 252 -8.80 -4.64 -17.86
C LEU A 252 -7.81 -4.79 -16.69
N ARG A 253 -6.58 -4.30 -16.83
CA ARG A 253 -5.48 -4.58 -15.88
C ARG A 253 -5.37 -3.61 -14.71
N PHE A 254 -5.93 -2.43 -14.87
CA PHE A 254 -5.90 -1.32 -13.92
C PHE A 254 -7.31 -0.96 -13.46
N ALA A 255 -7.41 -0.60 -12.18
CA ALA A 255 -8.61 -0.07 -11.55
C ALA A 255 -8.26 1.20 -10.77
N GLU A 256 -9.20 2.13 -10.71
CA GLU A 256 -9.14 3.34 -9.90
C GLU A 256 -9.45 3.02 -8.45
N LEU A 257 -8.71 3.64 -7.53
CA LEU A 257 -8.97 3.58 -6.10
C LEU A 257 -9.80 4.81 -5.67
N ASN A 258 -10.92 4.55 -5.02
CA ASN A 258 -11.89 5.56 -4.63
C ASN A 258 -12.30 5.38 -3.17
N GLY A 259 -12.71 6.46 -2.50
CA GLY A 259 -13.24 6.33 -1.16
C GLY A 259 -13.71 7.62 -0.51
N ALA A 260 -14.40 7.45 0.62
CA ALA A 260 -14.82 8.52 1.51
C ALA A 260 -14.37 8.20 2.94
N PHE A 261 -13.71 9.18 3.57
CA PHE A 261 -13.13 9.04 4.90
C PHE A 261 -13.13 10.42 5.61
N PRO A 262 -14.03 10.66 6.58
CA PRO A 262 -15.01 9.75 7.15
C PRO A 262 -16.29 9.63 6.31
N LEU A 263 -16.93 8.46 6.38
CA LEU A 263 -18.26 8.20 5.84
C LEU A 263 -19.31 8.55 6.90
N THR A 264 -19.84 9.76 6.88
CA THR A 264 -20.81 10.21 7.89
C THR A 264 -22.21 10.31 7.32
N SER A 265 -23.22 9.90 8.11
CA SER A 265 -24.66 9.85 7.77
C SER A 265 -25.05 10.87 6.69
N TYR A 266 -25.05 10.42 5.43
CA TYR A 266 -25.53 11.17 4.29
C TYR A 266 -26.98 10.79 4.09
N SER A 267 -27.84 11.80 4.09
CA SER A 267 -29.30 11.62 3.98
C SER A 267 -29.73 11.23 2.57
N SER A 268 -28.81 11.28 1.61
CA SER A 268 -29.02 10.84 0.23
C SER A 268 -27.72 10.36 -0.43
N ALA A 269 -27.84 9.52 -1.45
CA ALA A 269 -26.68 9.09 -2.23
C ALA A 269 -26.02 10.17 -3.07
N ALA A 270 -26.76 11.22 -3.44
CA ALA A 270 -26.18 12.38 -4.11
C ALA A 270 -25.15 13.09 -3.22
N GLU A 271 -25.35 13.09 -1.90
CA GLU A 271 -24.39 13.63 -0.93
C GLU A 271 -23.19 12.69 -0.74
N LEU A 272 -23.41 11.38 -0.77
CA LEU A 272 -22.31 10.41 -0.79
C LEU A 272 -21.42 10.60 -2.02
N GLN A 273 -22.00 10.68 -3.22
CA GLN A 273 -21.25 10.78 -4.46
C GLN A 273 -20.37 12.06 -4.50
N ARG A 274 -20.80 13.14 -3.83
CA ARG A 274 -19.99 14.35 -3.65
C ARG A 274 -18.84 14.20 -2.66
N SER A 275 -18.93 13.21 -1.77
CA SER A 275 -17.98 12.98 -0.68
C SER A 275 -17.01 11.83 -0.98
N VAL A 276 -17.22 11.08 -2.06
CA VAL A 276 -16.30 10.07 -2.57
C VAL A 276 -15.26 10.75 -3.45
N TYR A 277 -14.00 10.57 -3.09
CA TYR A 277 -12.85 11.02 -3.85
C TYR A 277 -12.29 9.89 -4.70
N ASP A 278 -11.86 10.22 -5.91
CA ASP A 278 -11.04 9.35 -6.75
C ASP A 278 -9.56 9.70 -6.49
N PHE A 279 -8.77 8.71 -6.09
CA PHE A 279 -7.35 8.85 -5.77
C PHE A 279 -6.44 8.51 -6.96
N THR A 280 -7.02 8.12 -8.10
CA THR A 280 -6.29 7.69 -9.31
C THR A 280 -6.48 8.69 -10.46
N SER A 281 -7.69 9.21 -10.66
CA SER A 281 -8.00 10.17 -11.72
C SER A 281 -8.66 11.44 -11.16
N PRO A 282 -8.32 12.63 -11.67
CA PRO A 282 -8.98 13.88 -11.26
C PRO A 282 -10.40 14.01 -11.82
N ARG A 283 -10.81 13.14 -12.75
CA ARG A 283 -12.15 13.15 -13.35
C ARG A 283 -13.13 12.40 -12.45
N VAL A 284 -14.29 13.00 -12.19
CA VAL A 284 -15.42 12.31 -11.60
C VAL A 284 -16.21 11.64 -12.73
N PRO A 285 -16.19 10.31 -12.88
CA PRO A 285 -16.97 9.62 -13.92
C PRO A 285 -18.46 9.68 -13.58
N SER A 286 -19.30 9.60 -14.62
CA SER A 286 -20.73 9.34 -14.41
C SER A 286 -20.94 7.89 -13.97
N THR A 287 -22.07 7.59 -13.35
CA THR A 287 -22.41 6.23 -12.90
C THR A 287 -22.54 5.24 -14.07
N ASP A 288 -23.01 5.71 -15.22
CA ASP A 288 -23.16 4.94 -16.46
C ASP A 288 -21.82 4.57 -17.12
N GLU A 289 -20.72 5.23 -16.73
CA GLU A 289 -19.36 4.96 -17.24
C GLU A 289 -18.64 3.85 -16.45
N ILE A 290 -19.24 3.30 -15.39
CA ILE A 290 -18.60 2.29 -14.53
C ILE A 290 -18.76 0.90 -15.14
N PHE A 291 -17.67 0.31 -15.61
CA PHE A 291 -17.67 -1.05 -16.17
C PHE A 291 -17.82 -2.12 -15.08
N SER A 292 -17.08 -1.97 -13.99
CA SER A 292 -17.10 -2.89 -12.85
C SER A 292 -16.71 -2.17 -11.58
N GLN A 293 -17.16 -2.67 -10.43
CA GLN A 293 -16.80 -2.11 -9.14
C GLN A 293 -16.74 -3.17 -8.05
N TRP A 294 -15.75 -3.05 -7.17
CA TRP A 294 -15.69 -3.76 -5.92
C TRP A 294 -15.58 -2.78 -4.76
N SER A 295 -16.59 -2.74 -3.90
CA SER A 295 -16.66 -1.78 -2.80
C SER A 295 -16.74 -2.44 -1.43
N VAL A 296 -16.26 -1.71 -0.43
CA VAL A 296 -16.28 -2.09 0.98
C VAL A 296 -16.83 -0.91 1.79
N VAL A 297 -17.91 -1.15 2.53
CA VAL A 297 -18.52 -0.21 3.48
C VAL A 297 -18.23 -0.70 4.90
N ARG A 298 -17.72 0.18 5.76
CA ARG A 298 -17.34 -0.11 7.14
C ARG A 298 -18.01 0.84 8.12
N GLY A 299 -18.43 0.34 9.28
CA GLY A 299 -18.82 1.18 10.43
C GLY A 299 -20.19 1.86 10.37
N LEU A 300 -21.10 1.36 9.51
CA LEU A 300 -22.49 1.85 9.44
C LEU A 300 -23.45 0.90 10.15
N GLU A 301 -24.43 1.48 10.84
CA GLU A 301 -25.54 0.72 11.44
C GLU A 301 -26.54 0.28 10.35
N PRO A 302 -27.32 -0.80 10.55
CA PRO A 302 -28.23 -1.32 9.52
C PRO A 302 -29.18 -0.29 8.89
N PRO A 303 -29.80 0.66 9.63
CA PRO A 303 -30.64 1.69 9.00
C PRO A 303 -29.85 2.66 8.12
N GLU A 304 -28.64 3.05 8.54
CA GLU A 304 -27.74 3.91 7.75
C GLU A 304 -27.28 3.17 6.48
N LEU A 305 -26.94 1.89 6.63
CA LEU A 305 -26.53 1.03 5.52
C LEU A 305 -27.67 0.85 4.51
N LEU A 306 -28.91 0.61 4.96
CA LEU A 306 -30.07 0.51 4.07
C LEU A 306 -30.31 1.82 3.32
N SER A 307 -30.27 2.95 4.01
CA SER A 307 -30.40 4.27 3.36
C SER A 307 -29.30 4.53 2.33
N LEU A 308 -28.07 4.04 2.59
CA LEU A 308 -26.96 4.12 1.65
C LEU A 308 -27.21 3.22 0.43
N LEU A 309 -27.58 1.96 0.65
CA LEU A 309 -27.81 0.97 -0.42
C LEU A 309 -29.00 1.33 -1.31
N GLU A 310 -30.06 1.91 -0.74
CA GLU A 310 -31.27 2.34 -1.48
C GLU A 310 -31.02 3.59 -2.33
N GLY A 311 -30.09 4.46 -1.92
CA GLY A 311 -29.83 5.70 -2.63
C GLY A 311 -28.81 5.58 -3.77
N VAL A 312 -27.81 4.70 -3.64
CA VAL A 312 -26.59 4.79 -4.46
C VAL A 312 -26.74 4.00 -5.75
N GLU A 313 -27.00 4.68 -6.87
CA GLU A 313 -26.97 4.09 -8.23
C GLU A 313 -25.65 3.32 -8.51
N VAL A 314 -24.53 3.78 -7.92
CA VAL A 314 -23.21 3.12 -8.00
C VAL A 314 -23.17 1.73 -7.33
N LEU A 315 -24.08 1.44 -6.39
CA LEU A 315 -24.23 0.11 -5.75
C LEU A 315 -25.32 -0.74 -6.44
N SER A 316 -26.12 -0.12 -7.32
CA SER A 316 -27.16 -0.76 -8.14
C SER A 316 -26.63 -1.28 -9.48
N ASN A 317 -25.35 -1.04 -9.79
CA ASN A 317 -24.71 -1.60 -10.99
C ASN A 317 -24.68 -3.14 -10.87
N PRO A 318 -25.22 -3.90 -11.84
CA PRO A 318 -25.25 -5.36 -11.80
C PRO A 318 -23.84 -6.00 -11.81
N LEU A 319 -22.81 -5.23 -12.16
CA LEU A 319 -21.38 -5.61 -12.13
C LEU A 319 -20.66 -5.06 -10.88
N ALA A 320 -21.39 -4.48 -9.92
CA ALA A 320 -20.84 -4.06 -8.64
C ALA A 320 -20.96 -5.16 -7.58
N THR A 321 -19.86 -5.42 -6.88
CA THR A 321 -19.84 -6.23 -5.65
C THR A 321 -19.62 -5.32 -4.45
N THR A 322 -20.48 -5.41 -3.44
CA THR A 322 -20.37 -4.61 -2.21
C THR A 322 -20.25 -5.52 -1.00
N THR A 323 -19.18 -5.34 -0.22
CA THR A 323 -18.99 -6.01 1.07
C THR A 323 -19.21 -5.02 2.20
N THR A 324 -19.95 -5.41 3.24
CA THR A 324 -20.29 -4.52 4.35
C THR A 324 -19.83 -5.12 5.67
N THR A 325 -19.22 -4.33 6.55
CA THR A 325 -18.92 -4.72 7.93
C THR A 325 -19.36 -3.64 8.92
N LYS A 326 -19.84 -4.07 10.09
CA LYS A 326 -20.19 -3.16 11.18
C LYS A 326 -18.97 -2.58 11.88
N ILE A 327 -17.81 -3.22 11.74
CA ILE A 327 -16.56 -2.74 12.33
C ILE A 327 -16.07 -1.51 11.57
N ALA A 328 -16.01 -0.37 12.25
CA ALA A 328 -15.45 0.87 11.71
C ALA A 328 -13.92 0.73 11.50
N TYR A 329 -13.35 1.55 10.62
CA TYR A 329 -11.91 1.58 10.40
C TYR A 329 -11.20 2.18 11.61
N PRO A 330 -10.31 1.45 12.30
CA PRO A 330 -9.63 1.95 13.48
C PRO A 330 -8.52 2.91 13.10
N ILE A 331 -8.28 3.89 13.98
CA ILE A 331 -7.23 4.91 13.86
C ILE A 331 -6.37 4.81 15.12
N PRO A 332 -5.40 3.87 15.16
CA PRO A 332 -4.54 3.68 16.33
C PRO A 332 -3.68 4.91 16.63
N SER A 333 -3.06 4.96 17.81
CA SER A 333 -2.24 6.10 18.27
C SER A 333 -1.07 6.45 17.33
N SER A 334 -0.65 5.51 16.49
CA SER A 334 0.40 5.69 15.48
C SER A 334 0.01 6.59 14.30
N TYR A 335 -1.29 6.82 14.07
CA TYR A 335 -1.74 7.77 13.05
C TYR A 335 -1.59 9.21 13.54
N PRO A 336 -1.31 10.19 12.67
CA PRO A 336 -1.41 11.59 13.08
C PRO A 336 -2.85 11.96 13.43
N GLN A 337 -3.05 12.96 14.29
CA GLN A 337 -4.39 13.48 14.58
C GLN A 337 -4.83 14.45 13.48
N PHE A 338 -5.41 13.92 12.41
CA PHE A 338 -5.93 14.72 11.28
C PHE A 338 -7.38 15.17 11.45
N PHE A 339 -8.12 14.60 12.40
CA PHE A 339 -9.47 15.08 12.74
C PHE A 339 -9.44 16.11 13.86
N ASP A 340 -10.12 17.23 13.60
CA ASP A 340 -10.43 18.19 14.63
C ASP A 340 -11.54 17.61 15.54
N PRO A 341 -11.24 17.36 16.83
CA PRO A 341 -12.18 16.72 17.72
C PRO A 341 -13.38 17.62 18.09
N ARG A 342 -13.35 18.91 17.70
CA ARG A 342 -14.50 19.82 17.73
C ARG A 342 -15.54 19.45 16.69
N PHE A 343 -15.13 18.91 15.55
CA PHE A 343 -16.03 18.58 14.43
C PHE A 343 -16.31 17.09 14.34
N VAL A 344 -15.39 16.24 14.77
CA VAL A 344 -15.49 14.78 14.64
C VAL A 344 -15.45 14.12 16.02
N THR A 345 -16.36 13.18 16.26
CA THR A 345 -16.41 12.40 17.50
C THR A 345 -15.26 11.39 17.58
N SER A 346 -15.10 10.74 18.74
CA SER A 346 -14.18 9.61 18.90
C SER A 346 -14.49 8.44 17.96
N SER A 347 -15.75 8.31 17.53
CA SER A 347 -16.25 7.31 16.58
C SER A 347 -16.29 7.78 15.13
N GLY A 348 -15.67 8.93 14.82
CA GLY A 348 -15.51 9.37 13.44
C GLY A 348 -16.76 9.96 12.80
N ARG A 349 -17.76 10.32 13.62
CA ARG A 349 -19.01 10.95 13.17
C ARG A 349 -18.88 12.47 13.27
N PHE A 350 -19.47 13.22 12.34
CA PHE A 350 -19.55 14.67 12.49
C PHE A 350 -20.47 15.05 13.66
N ARG A 351 -20.12 16.11 14.38
CA ARG A 351 -20.92 16.67 15.47
C ARG A 351 -21.91 17.69 14.91
N ASP A 352 -23.20 17.41 15.07
CA ASP A 352 -24.28 18.36 14.81
C ASP A 352 -24.88 18.92 16.11
N PRO A 353 -25.21 20.23 16.17
CA PRO A 353 -24.82 21.28 15.23
C PRO A 353 -23.33 21.60 15.36
N HIS A 354 -22.76 22.23 14.31
CA HIS A 354 -21.40 22.74 14.33
C HIS A 354 -21.17 23.57 15.59
N PRO A 355 -20.30 23.14 16.54
CA PRO A 355 -20.16 23.85 17.80
C PRO A 355 -19.68 25.27 17.56
N GLU A 356 -20.15 26.22 18.39
CA GLU A 356 -19.58 27.55 18.43
C GLU A 356 -18.06 27.45 18.65
N LEU A 357 -17.27 28.35 18.05
CA LEU A 357 -15.80 28.42 18.16
C LEU A 357 -15.30 28.76 19.58
N THR A 358 -16.06 28.43 20.63
CA THR A 358 -15.62 28.57 22.02
C THR A 358 -14.60 27.48 22.35
N ALA A 359 -13.54 27.86 23.06
CA ALA A 359 -12.48 26.94 23.44
C ALA A 359 -13.07 25.81 24.31
N PRO A 360 -12.82 24.54 23.99
CA PRO A 360 -13.31 23.44 24.81
C PRO A 360 -12.68 23.49 26.20
N SER A 361 -13.51 23.32 27.23
CA SER A 361 -13.08 23.32 28.65
C SER A 361 -12.33 22.04 29.06
N ALA A 362 -12.31 21.03 28.19
CA ALA A 362 -11.60 19.76 28.35
C ALA A 362 -10.97 19.32 27.01
N PRO A 363 -9.85 18.59 27.01
CA PRO A 363 -9.30 17.99 25.79
C PRO A 363 -10.35 17.05 25.20
N SER A 364 -10.79 17.34 23.97
CA SER A 364 -11.77 16.50 23.28
C SER A 364 -11.10 15.19 22.86
N PRO A 365 -11.77 14.04 23.01
CA PRO A 365 -11.15 12.74 22.79
C PRO A 365 -10.79 12.55 21.31
N ARG A 366 -9.60 12.01 21.07
CA ARG A 366 -9.09 11.63 19.74
C ARG A 366 -10.08 10.71 19.02
N THR A 367 -10.18 10.86 17.71
CA THR A 367 -10.90 9.91 16.84
C THR A 367 -10.16 8.58 16.84
N LYS A 368 -10.82 7.53 17.35
CA LYS A 368 -10.29 6.17 17.50
C LYS A 368 -10.76 5.24 16.38
N SER A 369 -11.90 5.53 15.77
CA SER A 369 -12.41 4.79 14.61
C SER A 369 -13.27 5.67 13.72
N VAL A 370 -13.40 5.29 12.45
CA VAL A 370 -14.11 6.04 11.42
C VAL A 370 -14.90 5.10 10.52
N PRO A 371 -16.19 5.37 10.27
CA PRO A 371 -16.91 4.71 9.19
C PRO A 371 -16.32 5.11 7.84
N LEU A 372 -16.28 4.18 6.90
CA LEU A 372 -15.44 4.28 5.71
C LEU A 372 -16.17 3.67 4.51
N PHE A 373 -16.03 4.30 3.34
CA PHE A 373 -16.32 3.69 2.05
C PHE A 373 -15.03 3.64 1.22
N THR A 374 -14.72 2.48 0.67
CA THR A 374 -13.64 2.29 -0.32
C THR A 374 -14.18 1.51 -1.50
N ALA A 375 -13.71 1.82 -2.70
CA ALA A 375 -14.02 1.07 -3.90
C ALA A 375 -12.81 1.00 -4.84
N ALA A 376 -12.65 -0.15 -5.48
CA ALA A 376 -11.89 -0.29 -6.70
C ALA A 376 -12.88 -0.32 -7.87
N ARG A 377 -12.66 0.46 -8.92
CA ARG A 377 -13.55 0.49 -10.09
C ARG A 377 -12.78 0.60 -11.39
N THR A 378 -13.35 0.09 -12.46
CA THR A 378 -12.81 0.28 -13.82
C THR A 378 -13.73 1.19 -14.61
N THR A 379 -13.20 2.29 -15.13
CA THR A 379 -13.94 3.26 -15.95
C THR A 379 -13.07 3.71 -17.14
N PRO A 380 -13.64 4.37 -18.16
CA PRO A 380 -12.86 5.01 -19.21
C PRO A 380 -11.81 6.00 -18.67
N SER A 381 -12.02 6.58 -17.49
CA SER A 381 -11.09 7.54 -16.88
C SER A 381 -9.74 6.92 -16.51
N THR A 382 -9.67 5.59 -16.38
CA THR A 382 -8.44 4.84 -16.14
C THR A 382 -7.45 4.97 -17.31
N ALA A 383 -7.93 5.30 -18.51
CA ALA A 383 -7.08 5.58 -19.67
C ALA A 383 -6.25 6.86 -19.53
N GLN A 384 -6.74 7.86 -18.77
CA GLN A 384 -6.16 9.20 -18.75
C GLN A 384 -4.71 9.22 -18.18
N PRO A 385 -4.41 8.61 -17.02
CA PRO A 385 -3.03 8.54 -16.53
C PRO A 385 -2.08 7.81 -17.49
N LEU A 386 -2.57 6.80 -18.22
CA LEU A 386 -1.79 6.05 -19.21
C LEU A 386 -1.52 6.90 -20.46
N ALA A 387 -2.52 7.65 -20.93
CA ALA A 387 -2.38 8.55 -22.07
C ALA A 387 -1.34 9.65 -21.80
N ALA A 388 -1.28 10.17 -20.58
CA ALA A 388 -0.24 11.12 -20.18
C ALA A 388 1.19 10.53 -20.28
N ARG A 389 1.36 9.22 -20.10
CA ARG A 389 2.65 8.53 -20.30
C ARG A 389 2.99 8.37 -21.78
N VAL A 390 2.00 8.07 -22.63
CA VAL A 390 2.16 8.04 -24.10
C VAL A 390 2.61 9.42 -24.60
N GLU A 391 1.94 10.49 -24.16
CA GLU A 391 2.28 11.86 -24.54
C GLU A 391 3.70 12.24 -24.09
N PHE A 392 4.11 11.81 -22.90
CA PHE A 392 5.48 12.00 -22.43
C PHE A 392 6.50 11.32 -23.36
N ILE A 393 6.27 10.06 -23.75
CA ILE A 393 7.15 9.34 -24.68
C ILE A 393 7.21 10.06 -26.02
N ASP A 394 6.08 10.52 -26.55
CA ASP A 394 6.03 11.25 -27.81
C ASP A 394 6.82 12.55 -27.76
N ARG A 395 6.64 13.35 -26.71
CA ARG A 395 7.42 14.58 -26.50
C ARG A 395 8.91 14.29 -26.36
N PHE A 396 9.28 13.23 -25.65
CA PHE A 396 10.67 12.81 -25.48
C PHE A 396 11.32 12.40 -26.81
N LEU A 397 10.63 11.58 -27.60
CA LEU A 397 11.10 11.09 -28.90
C LEU A 397 11.16 12.20 -29.96
N ALA A 398 10.19 13.12 -29.96
CA ALA A 398 10.12 14.26 -30.87
C ALA A 398 11.20 15.31 -30.58
N ALA A 399 11.57 15.49 -29.32
CA ALA A 399 12.67 16.37 -28.92
C ALA A 399 14.05 15.86 -29.35
N GLY A 400 14.16 14.64 -29.88
CA GLY A 400 15.44 14.01 -30.20
C GLY A 400 16.31 13.82 -28.97
N ALA A 401 15.69 13.62 -27.80
CA ALA A 401 16.39 13.45 -26.53
C ALA A 401 17.33 12.24 -26.59
N ASP A 402 18.48 12.36 -25.94
CA ASP A 402 19.46 11.28 -25.86
C ASP A 402 18.90 10.15 -24.98
N THR A 403 18.55 9.02 -25.59
CA THR A 403 18.01 7.84 -24.90
C THR A 403 19.03 7.19 -23.97
N SER A 404 20.33 7.47 -24.12
CA SER A 404 21.34 6.90 -23.24
C SER A 404 21.19 7.33 -21.77
N ILE A 405 20.48 8.43 -21.51
CA ILE A 405 20.19 8.90 -20.15
C ILE A 405 19.23 7.96 -19.39
N LEU A 406 18.48 7.11 -20.10
CA LEU A 406 17.51 6.18 -19.52
C LEU A 406 18.16 4.90 -18.99
N GLY A 407 19.41 4.65 -19.37
CA GLY A 407 20.16 3.46 -18.98
C GLY A 407 20.45 2.50 -20.14
N PRO A 408 21.40 1.57 -19.96
CA PRO A 408 21.80 0.63 -20.99
C PRO A 408 20.74 -0.46 -21.23
N GLY A 409 19.96 -0.34 -22.30
CA GLY A 409 18.93 -1.32 -22.65
C GLY A 409 17.56 -0.71 -22.92
N ILE A 410 17.39 0.57 -22.57
CA ILE A 410 16.21 1.36 -22.94
C ILE A 410 16.60 2.31 -24.07
N GLY A 411 16.50 1.81 -25.30
CA GLY A 411 16.73 2.56 -26.52
C GLY A 411 15.46 3.18 -27.07
N ARG A 412 15.60 3.78 -28.25
CA ARG A 412 14.46 4.36 -28.98
C ARG A 412 13.43 3.30 -29.34
N ASP A 413 13.87 2.12 -29.75
CA ASP A 413 13.00 1.05 -30.21
C ASP A 413 12.15 0.50 -29.05
N GLU A 414 12.75 0.31 -27.87
CA GLU A 414 12.04 -0.11 -26.65
C GLU A 414 11.01 0.93 -26.19
N LEU A 415 11.30 2.23 -26.33
CA LEU A 415 10.31 3.28 -26.03
C LEU A 415 9.14 3.29 -27.00
N VAL A 416 9.38 2.98 -28.29
CA VAL A 416 8.32 2.85 -29.29
C VAL A 416 7.46 1.63 -28.99
N GLU A 417 8.05 0.49 -28.63
CA GLU A 417 7.33 -0.71 -28.20
C GLU A 417 6.49 -0.44 -26.95
N LEU A 418 7.07 0.18 -25.92
CA LEU A 418 6.34 0.57 -24.70
C LEU A 418 5.16 1.49 -25.02
N LYS A 419 5.34 2.44 -25.95
CA LYS A 419 4.26 3.31 -26.41
C LYS A 419 3.13 2.51 -27.06
N GLU A 420 3.46 1.59 -27.97
CA GLU A 420 2.48 0.73 -28.65
C GLU A 420 1.70 -0.13 -27.64
N ASP A 421 2.39 -0.73 -26.67
CA ASP A 421 1.77 -1.49 -25.59
C ASP A 421 0.81 -0.64 -24.75
N LEU A 422 1.21 0.59 -24.40
CA LEU A 422 0.35 1.52 -23.67
C LEU A 422 -0.90 1.88 -24.48
N ILE A 423 -0.77 2.13 -25.78
CA ILE A 423 -1.91 2.41 -26.67
C ILE A 423 -2.86 1.21 -26.72
N HIS A 424 -2.32 -0.01 -26.81
CA HIS A 424 -3.12 -1.24 -26.79
C HIS A 424 -3.87 -1.42 -25.47
N ILE A 425 -3.25 -1.08 -24.34
CA ILE A 425 -3.92 -1.10 -23.03
C ILE A 425 -5.02 -0.04 -22.98
N ILE A 426 -4.72 1.20 -23.38
CA ILE A 426 -5.67 2.34 -23.38
C ILE A 426 -6.92 2.01 -24.20
N ALA A 427 -6.75 1.40 -25.37
CA ALA A 427 -7.87 1.07 -26.26
C ALA A 427 -8.93 0.16 -25.59
N ARG A 428 -8.55 -0.64 -24.59
CA ARG A 428 -9.49 -1.50 -23.85
C ARG A 428 -10.43 -0.70 -22.95
N TYR A 429 -9.98 0.46 -22.46
CA TYR A 429 -10.78 1.34 -21.60
C TYR A 429 -11.72 2.27 -22.38
N SER A 430 -11.49 2.45 -23.68
CA SER A 430 -12.31 3.33 -24.53
C SER A 430 -13.47 2.62 -25.23
N ARG A 431 -13.39 1.30 -25.43
CA ARG A 431 -14.33 0.54 -26.30
C ARG A 431 -15.80 0.51 -25.89
N ASN A 432 -16.12 0.76 -24.63
CA ASN A 432 -17.51 0.75 -24.15
C ASN A 432 -18.18 2.14 -24.16
N ALA A 433 -17.46 3.22 -24.45
CA ALA A 433 -18.06 4.55 -24.59
C ALA A 433 -18.88 4.70 -25.89
N ASP A 434 -18.54 3.94 -26.93
CA ASP A 434 -19.13 4.10 -28.27
C ASP A 434 -20.46 3.35 -28.47
N VAL A 435 -20.93 2.57 -27.50
CA VAL A 435 -22.16 1.75 -27.67
C VAL A 435 -23.46 2.58 -27.54
N ASN A 436 -23.38 3.84 -27.09
CA ASN A 436 -24.53 4.75 -27.02
C ASN A 436 -24.46 5.96 -27.98
N GLY A 437 -23.43 6.04 -28.82
CA GLY A 437 -23.28 7.10 -29.81
C GLY A 437 -23.29 6.52 -31.21
N GLY A 438 -24.48 6.41 -31.81
CA GLY A 438 -24.55 6.38 -33.26
C GLY A 438 -24.04 7.71 -33.78
N ASP A 439 -22.80 7.73 -34.24
CA ASP A 439 -22.40 8.22 -35.55
C ASP A 439 -20.86 8.20 -35.65
N GLU A 440 -20.39 7.82 -36.82
CA GLU A 440 -18.98 7.79 -37.22
C GLU A 440 -18.30 9.17 -37.03
N GLU A 441 -16.98 9.14 -36.81
CA GLU A 441 -16.02 10.26 -36.79
C GLU A 441 -15.84 11.03 -35.46
N VAL A 442 -14.81 10.67 -34.67
CA VAL A 442 -13.83 11.64 -34.12
C VAL A 442 -12.46 10.95 -33.92
N PHE A 443 -11.66 10.88 -34.98
CA PHE A 443 -10.21 11.03 -34.86
C PHE A 443 -9.86 12.39 -35.45
N GLU A 444 -10.27 13.46 -34.78
CA GLU A 444 -9.76 14.79 -35.08
C GLU A 444 -9.08 15.36 -33.83
N GLU A 445 -7.78 15.58 -34.01
CA GLU A 445 -6.94 16.59 -33.36
C GLU A 445 -7.25 16.90 -31.89
N TYR A 446 -6.50 16.24 -31.01
CA TYR A 446 -5.98 16.98 -29.87
C TYR A 446 -4.99 18.02 -30.41
N ASP A 447 -5.47 19.23 -30.67
CA ASP A 447 -4.64 20.42 -30.86
C ASP A 447 -3.87 20.66 -29.55
N ILE A 448 -2.56 20.39 -29.61
CA ILE A 448 -1.53 20.47 -28.57
C ILE A 448 -0.56 21.60 -28.91
#